data_AF-A0A9P6DRJ9-F1
#
_entry.id   AF-A0A9P6DRJ9-F1
#
_cell.length_a   1.000
_cell.length_b   1.000
_cell.length_c   1.000
_cell.angle_alpha   90.00
_cell.angle_beta   90.00
_cell.angle_gamma   90.00
#
_symmetry.space_group_name_H-M   'P 1'
#
loop_
_entity.id
_entity.type
_entity.pdbx_description
1 polymer ?
#
loop_
_entity_poly.entity_id
_entity_poly.type
_entity_poly.pdbx_seq_one_letter_code
_entity_poly.pdbx_strand_id
1 'polypeptide(L)'
;MWTCADYCAYACTHEITNHAEARIREHGRDSARIEQFYGKWAFWRLGGIQEPASVVFSLLNLWAHVRGLESLQRELPKRHPMRQMYIYWSLANVNLWIWSAVFHTRDTPITEKLDYFSATLSILYSLFITVVRLLHLYTPITLTGHQSEILTSSSRLSTRRYFWLWASLCTLLYVGHVSYLSFSPQFDYGYNVLANVILGFIHNALWLLFSIPHSPFRRFPFPPGPSAPLTQTDPKHTAGPLQRKIGTGARREWSPAPAYIGLFTTLATALEIFDFPPWRRIFDAHSLWHLATVPIVVLWYRFLVHDSRDDGWIAQKA
;
A
#
# COMPACT_ATOMS: atom_id res chain seq x y z
N MET A 1 -0.71 0.29 -32.52
CA MET A 1 -0.63 1.44 -33.47
C MET A 1 -1.90 2.28 -33.30
N TRP A 2 -1.81 3.60 -33.34
CA TRP A 2 -2.98 4.49 -33.19
C TRP A 2 -3.83 4.46 -34.47
N THR A 3 -5.15 4.39 -34.31
CA THR A 3 -6.12 4.42 -35.42
C THR A 3 -6.42 5.86 -35.86
N CYS A 4 -7.03 6.02 -37.04
CA CYS A 4 -7.51 7.34 -37.49
C CYS A 4 -8.51 7.95 -36.50
N ALA A 5 -9.38 7.13 -35.91
CA ALA A 5 -10.33 7.57 -34.89
C ALA A 5 -9.61 8.09 -33.64
N ASP A 6 -8.54 7.40 -33.19
CA ASP A 6 -7.75 7.85 -32.04
C ASP A 6 -7.07 9.22 -32.30
N TYR A 7 -6.58 9.45 -33.53
CA TYR A 7 -5.97 10.73 -33.91
C TYR A 7 -6.99 11.86 -34.04
N CYS A 8 -8.18 11.57 -34.60
CA CYS A 8 -9.27 12.54 -34.70
C CYS A 8 -9.75 12.95 -33.30
N ALA A 9 -9.98 11.97 -32.42
CA ALA A 9 -10.32 12.23 -31.03
C ALA A 9 -9.24 13.07 -30.33
N TYR A 10 -7.96 12.70 -30.51
CA TYR A 10 -6.83 13.45 -29.96
C TYR A 10 -6.77 14.90 -30.43
N ALA A 11 -6.89 15.15 -31.74
CA ALA A 11 -6.88 16.50 -32.29
C ALA A 11 -8.07 17.32 -31.78
N CYS A 12 -9.25 16.71 -31.73
CA CYS A 12 -10.48 17.36 -31.24
C CYS A 12 -10.37 17.79 -29.77
N THR A 13 -9.89 16.91 -28.87
CA THR A 13 -9.73 17.26 -27.46
C THR A 13 -8.71 18.38 -27.27
N HIS A 14 -7.62 18.36 -28.03
CA HIS A 14 -6.62 19.43 -27.98
C HIS A 14 -7.16 20.77 -28.49
N GLU A 15 -7.94 20.78 -29.57
CA GLU A 15 -8.49 22.00 -30.14
C GLU A 15 -9.51 22.66 -29.21
N ILE A 16 -10.43 21.87 -28.65
CA ILE A 16 -11.40 22.38 -27.67
C ILE A 16 -10.67 22.93 -26.43
N THR A 17 -9.63 22.22 -25.97
CA THR A 17 -8.83 22.69 -24.83
C THR A 17 -8.05 23.96 -25.17
N ASN A 18 -7.53 24.10 -26.40
CA ASN A 18 -6.86 25.33 -26.86
C ASN A 18 -7.81 26.53 -26.80
N HIS A 19 -9.03 26.38 -27.31
CA HIS A 19 -10.04 27.45 -27.26
C HIS A 19 -10.42 27.82 -25.82
N ALA A 20 -10.61 26.83 -24.95
CA ALA A 20 -10.92 27.08 -23.54
C ALA A 20 -9.78 27.83 -22.83
N GLU A 21 -8.52 27.40 -23.03
CA GLU A 21 -7.35 28.08 -22.49
C GLU A 21 -7.19 29.50 -23.04
N ALA A 22 -7.44 29.73 -24.33
CA ALA A 22 -7.36 31.06 -24.95
C ALA A 22 -8.37 32.03 -24.31
N ARG A 23 -9.63 31.59 -24.17
CA ARG A 23 -10.67 32.39 -23.49
C ARG A 23 -10.28 32.72 -22.05
N ILE A 24 -9.77 31.74 -21.30
CA ILE A 24 -9.31 31.95 -19.91
C ILE A 24 -8.19 33.00 -19.85
N ARG A 25 -7.25 32.98 -20.80
CA ARG A 25 -6.15 33.95 -20.85
C ARG A 25 -6.63 35.36 -21.16
N GLU A 26 -7.60 35.51 -22.04
CA GLU A 26 -8.13 36.81 -22.49
C GLU A 26 -9.14 37.42 -21.52
N HIS A 27 -10.04 36.60 -20.97
CA HIS A 27 -11.24 37.06 -20.25
C HIS A 27 -11.27 36.62 -18.77
N GLY A 28 -10.23 35.92 -18.29
CA GLY A 28 -10.13 35.43 -16.91
C GLY A 28 -10.69 34.02 -16.70
N ARG A 29 -10.46 33.44 -15.52
CA ARG A 29 -10.76 32.03 -15.21
C ARG A 29 -12.24 31.65 -15.33
N ASP A 30 -13.15 32.58 -15.07
CA ASP A 30 -14.59 32.28 -15.09
C ASP A 30 -15.19 32.29 -16.51
N SER A 31 -14.40 32.68 -17.52
CA SER A 31 -14.84 32.79 -18.92
C SER A 31 -15.00 31.45 -19.65
N ALA A 32 -14.35 30.39 -19.16
CA ALA A 32 -14.43 29.05 -19.72
C ALA A 32 -13.98 28.00 -18.70
N ARG A 33 -14.43 26.77 -18.91
CA ARG A 33 -14.00 25.60 -18.16
C ARG A 33 -13.15 24.69 -19.05
N ILE A 34 -12.10 24.11 -18.47
CA ILE A 34 -11.39 22.99 -19.08
C ILE A 34 -12.22 21.74 -18.81
N GLU A 35 -12.62 21.04 -19.87
CA GLU A 35 -13.52 19.89 -19.79
C GLU A 35 -12.77 18.56 -19.85
N GLN A 36 -13.36 17.53 -19.24
CA GLN A 36 -12.94 16.14 -19.43
C GLN A 36 -13.66 15.54 -20.64
N PHE A 37 -12.96 14.67 -21.35
CA PHE A 37 -13.47 13.92 -22.48
C PHE A 37 -13.45 12.44 -22.12
N TYR A 38 -14.63 11.87 -21.87
CA TYR A 38 -14.77 10.48 -21.39
C TYR A 38 -13.99 10.21 -20.09
N GLY A 39 -14.04 11.17 -19.15
CA GLY A 39 -13.34 11.08 -17.87
C GLY A 39 -11.83 11.34 -17.95
N LYS A 40 -11.31 11.84 -19.09
CA LYS A 40 -9.89 12.12 -19.28
C LYS A 40 -9.61 13.55 -19.68
N TRP A 41 -8.45 14.04 -19.26
CA TRP A 41 -7.93 15.34 -19.68
C TRP A 41 -7.17 15.25 -21.01
N ALA A 42 -6.96 16.39 -21.67
CA ALA A 42 -6.11 16.46 -22.86
C ALA A 42 -4.62 16.43 -22.45
N PHE A 43 -3.87 15.42 -22.92
CA PHE A 43 -2.45 15.23 -22.61
C PHE A 43 -1.56 15.29 -23.85
N TRP A 44 -0.38 15.89 -23.73
CA TRP A 44 0.63 15.76 -24.78
C TRP A 44 1.22 14.34 -24.80
N ARG A 45 1.06 13.65 -25.93
CA ARG A 45 1.68 12.34 -26.16
C ARG A 45 3.17 12.48 -26.43
N LEU A 46 3.98 11.54 -25.95
CA LEU A 46 5.43 11.52 -26.20
C LEU A 46 5.89 10.13 -26.60
N GLY A 47 6.49 9.97 -27.78
CA GLY A 47 7.04 8.68 -28.21
C GLY A 47 6.02 7.53 -28.25
N GLY A 48 4.74 7.83 -28.46
CA GLY A 48 3.64 6.85 -28.43
C GLY A 48 3.01 6.61 -27.04
N ILE A 49 3.56 7.20 -25.98
CA ILE A 49 2.99 7.18 -24.63
C ILE A 49 1.85 8.20 -24.55
N GLN A 50 0.70 7.77 -24.02
CA GLN A 50 -0.48 8.61 -23.86
C GLN A 50 -0.31 9.64 -22.73
N GLU A 51 0.18 9.20 -21.56
CA GLU A 51 0.29 10.02 -20.34
C GLU A 51 1.72 9.92 -19.76
N PRO A 52 2.69 10.70 -20.29
CA PRO A 52 4.11 10.50 -19.97
C PRO A 52 4.47 10.64 -18.49
N ALA A 53 3.85 11.60 -17.77
CA ALA A 53 4.10 11.79 -16.35
C ALA A 53 3.61 10.59 -15.53
N SER A 54 2.37 10.15 -15.76
CA SER A 54 1.78 8.98 -15.10
C SER A 54 2.64 7.74 -15.30
N VAL A 55 3.12 7.47 -16.53
CA VAL A 55 4.04 6.35 -16.82
C VAL A 55 5.33 6.44 -16.02
N VAL A 56 6.01 7.59 -16.03
CA VAL A 56 7.27 7.77 -15.28
C VAL A 56 7.05 7.54 -13.80
N PHE A 57 5.98 8.10 -13.22
CA PHE A 57 5.70 7.97 -11.80
C PHE A 57 5.23 6.57 -11.40
N SER A 58 4.52 5.84 -12.27
CA SER A 58 4.23 4.41 -12.08
C SER A 58 5.51 3.58 -12.07
N LEU A 59 6.46 3.86 -12.97
CA LEU A 59 7.77 3.18 -12.99
C LEU A 59 8.62 3.50 -11.75
N LEU A 60 8.53 4.71 -11.19
CA LEU A 60 9.19 5.05 -9.93
C LEU A 60 8.58 4.27 -8.76
N ASN A 61 7.25 4.11 -8.71
CA ASN A 61 6.61 3.27 -7.71
C ASN A 61 6.98 1.79 -7.88
N LEU A 62 7.00 1.29 -9.11
CA LEU A 62 7.47 -0.06 -9.44
C LEU A 62 8.88 -0.27 -8.88
N TRP A 63 9.80 0.66 -9.15
CA TRP A 63 11.15 0.63 -8.62
C TRP A 63 11.16 0.61 -7.08
N ALA A 64 10.36 1.46 -6.43
CA ALA A 64 10.28 1.50 -4.97
C ALA A 64 9.79 0.17 -4.37
N HIS A 65 8.78 -0.47 -4.98
CA HIS A 65 8.30 -1.79 -4.55
C HIS A 65 9.28 -2.93 -4.83
N VAL A 66 10.00 -2.91 -5.95
CA VAL A 66 11.06 -3.89 -6.23
C VAL A 66 12.19 -3.77 -5.18
N ARG A 67 12.66 -2.55 -4.90
CA ARG A 67 13.68 -2.31 -3.87
C ARG A 67 13.18 -2.69 -2.47
N GLY A 68 11.92 -2.39 -2.17
CA GLY A 68 11.26 -2.80 -0.95
C GLY A 68 11.20 -4.31 -0.79
N LEU A 69 10.80 -5.04 -1.83
CA LEU A 69 10.79 -6.50 -1.87
C LEU A 69 12.18 -7.08 -1.60
N GLU A 70 13.21 -6.56 -2.25
CA GLU A 70 14.58 -7.01 -2.01
C GLU A 70 15.03 -6.76 -0.56
N SER A 71 14.70 -5.60 0.01
CA SER A 71 14.98 -5.28 1.42
C SER A 71 14.24 -6.25 2.35
N LEU A 72 12.96 -6.56 2.09
CA LEU A 72 12.22 -7.55 2.87
C LEU A 72 12.89 -8.93 2.81
N GLN A 73 13.30 -9.37 1.62
CA GLN A 73 13.92 -10.67 1.45
C GLN A 73 15.26 -10.79 2.17
N ARG A 74 16.05 -9.71 2.16
CA ARG A 74 17.40 -9.62 2.76
C ARG A 74 17.36 -9.43 4.28
N GLU A 75 16.45 -8.61 4.78
CA GLU A 75 16.51 -8.10 6.17
C GLU A 75 15.50 -8.76 7.11
N LEU A 76 14.39 -9.31 6.63
CA LEU A 76 13.42 -9.96 7.53
C LEU A 76 13.93 -11.34 8.00
N PRO A 77 13.80 -11.65 9.30
CA PRO A 77 14.11 -12.98 9.81
C PRO A 77 13.36 -14.06 9.03
N LYS A 78 14.06 -15.12 8.60
CA LYS A 78 13.46 -16.22 7.81
C LYS A 78 12.24 -16.87 8.49
N ARG A 79 12.20 -16.84 9.82
CA ARG A 79 11.14 -17.40 10.67
C ARG A 79 10.07 -16.37 11.09
N HIS A 80 10.12 -15.14 10.57
CA HIS A 80 9.12 -14.12 10.89
C HIS A 80 7.74 -14.53 10.32
N PRO A 81 6.66 -14.53 11.12
CA PRO A 81 5.37 -15.08 10.69
C PRO A 81 4.75 -14.32 9.51
N MET A 82 4.97 -13.01 9.42
CA MET A 82 4.44 -12.18 8.33
C MET A 82 5.32 -12.17 7.07
N ARG A 83 6.51 -12.80 7.07
CA ARG A 83 7.51 -12.62 6.00
C ARG A 83 6.93 -12.94 4.61
N GLN A 84 6.27 -14.09 4.48
CA GLN A 84 5.73 -14.50 3.18
C GLN A 84 4.58 -13.60 2.73
N MET A 85 3.73 -13.16 3.66
CA MET A 85 2.63 -12.24 3.34
C MET A 85 3.16 -10.89 2.87
N TYR A 86 4.23 -10.35 3.46
CA TYR A 86 4.84 -9.11 2.98
C TYR A 86 5.51 -9.27 1.61
N ILE A 87 6.09 -10.44 1.32
CA ILE A 87 6.64 -10.75 -0.01
C ILE A 87 5.52 -10.79 -1.05
N TYR A 88 4.43 -11.51 -0.80
CA TYR A 88 3.29 -11.58 -1.72
C TYR A 88 2.58 -10.22 -1.89
N TRP A 89 2.45 -9.45 -0.82
CA TRP A 89 1.96 -8.07 -0.89
C TRP A 89 2.84 -7.22 -1.81
N SER A 90 4.17 -7.34 -1.69
CA SER A 90 5.09 -6.60 -2.56
C SER A 90 4.97 -7.02 -4.02
N LEU A 91 4.80 -8.32 -4.30
CA LEU A 91 4.59 -8.84 -5.65
C LEU A 91 3.26 -8.35 -6.25
N ALA A 92 2.18 -8.28 -5.45
CA ALA A 92 0.91 -7.71 -5.89
C ALA A 92 1.06 -6.23 -6.30
N ASN A 93 1.83 -5.45 -5.53
CA ASN A 93 2.11 -4.05 -5.87
C ASN A 93 3.04 -3.92 -7.09
N VAL A 94 4.04 -4.80 -7.25
CA VAL A 94 4.84 -4.86 -8.49
C VAL A 94 3.93 -5.08 -9.70
N ASN A 95 2.97 -6.02 -9.61
CA ASN A 95 1.99 -6.25 -10.67
C ASN A 95 1.10 -5.01 -10.93
N LEU A 96 0.62 -4.34 -9.88
CA LEU A 96 -0.10 -3.06 -9.99
C LEU A 96 0.68 -2.03 -10.80
N TRP A 97 1.90 -1.72 -10.40
CA TRP A 97 2.64 -0.64 -11.03
C TRP A 97 3.10 -0.96 -12.45
N ILE A 98 3.24 -2.25 -12.80
CA ILE A 98 3.41 -2.69 -14.18
C ILE A 98 2.15 -2.37 -15.00
N TRP A 99 0.96 -2.79 -14.53
CA TRP A 99 -0.27 -2.56 -15.27
C TRP A 99 -0.66 -1.09 -15.35
N SER A 100 -0.40 -0.32 -14.30
CA SER A 100 -0.54 1.14 -14.32
C SER A 100 0.34 1.77 -15.40
N ALA A 101 1.63 1.42 -15.46
CA ALA A 101 2.53 1.95 -16.50
C ALA A 101 2.07 1.56 -17.92
N VAL A 102 1.56 0.33 -18.10
CA VAL A 102 1.02 -0.16 -19.38
C VAL A 102 -0.25 0.61 -19.78
N PHE A 103 -1.18 0.81 -18.84
CA PHE A 103 -2.43 1.54 -19.06
C PHE A 103 -2.18 2.99 -19.47
N HIS A 104 -1.34 3.73 -18.73
CA HIS A 104 -1.00 5.11 -19.05
C HIS A 104 -0.14 5.24 -20.33
N THR A 105 0.52 4.16 -20.75
CA THR A 105 1.18 4.11 -22.06
C THR A 105 0.14 4.01 -23.17
N ARG A 106 -0.79 3.05 -23.05
CA ARG A 106 -1.87 2.86 -24.00
C ARG A 106 -3.14 2.38 -23.30
N ASP A 107 -4.12 3.27 -23.31
CA ASP A 107 -5.45 2.99 -22.82
C ASP A 107 -6.23 2.11 -23.80
N THR A 108 -6.65 0.94 -23.33
CA THR A 108 -7.54 -0.01 -24.02
C THR A 108 -8.42 -0.67 -22.96
N PRO A 109 -9.57 -1.26 -23.33
CA PRO A 109 -10.42 -1.96 -22.36
C PRO A 109 -9.72 -3.07 -21.56
N ILE A 110 -8.67 -3.68 -22.12
CA ILE A 110 -7.90 -4.73 -21.45
C ILE A 110 -6.91 -4.10 -20.45
N THR A 111 -6.15 -3.10 -20.87
CA THR A 111 -5.17 -2.43 -20.02
C THR A 111 -5.83 -1.67 -18.88
N GLU A 112 -6.99 -1.05 -19.15
CA GLU A 112 -7.87 -0.42 -18.16
C GLU A 112 -8.28 -1.43 -17.06
N LYS A 113 -8.87 -2.57 -17.46
CA LYS A 113 -9.30 -3.60 -16.51
C LYS A 113 -8.14 -4.13 -15.68
N LEU A 114 -7.00 -4.41 -16.30
CA LEU A 114 -5.85 -5.00 -15.62
C LEU A 114 -5.20 -4.04 -14.63
N ASP A 115 -5.18 -2.74 -14.91
CA ASP A 115 -4.73 -1.73 -13.95
C ASP A 115 -5.66 -1.70 -12.73
N TYR A 116 -6.96 -1.48 -12.93
CA TYR A 116 -7.91 -1.38 -11.83
C TYR A 116 -8.06 -2.67 -11.02
N PHE A 117 -8.05 -3.85 -11.66
CA PHE A 117 -8.06 -5.12 -10.92
C PHE A 117 -6.80 -5.27 -10.07
N SER A 118 -5.65 -4.84 -10.57
CA SER A 118 -4.41 -4.88 -9.82
C SER A 118 -4.39 -3.87 -8.67
N ALA A 119 -5.04 -2.71 -8.83
CA ALA A 119 -5.21 -1.70 -7.79
C ALA A 119 -6.05 -2.26 -6.64
N THR A 120 -7.22 -2.83 -6.98
CA THR A 120 -8.10 -3.47 -6.00
C THR A 120 -7.43 -4.65 -5.30
N LEU A 121 -6.70 -5.51 -6.04
CA LEU A 121 -5.93 -6.60 -5.46
C LEU A 121 -4.92 -6.08 -4.43
N SER A 122 -4.20 -5.00 -4.75
CA SER A 122 -3.14 -4.45 -3.91
C SER A 122 -3.70 -3.85 -2.62
N ILE A 123 -4.76 -3.03 -2.68
CA ILE A 123 -5.33 -2.42 -1.47
C ILE A 123 -6.07 -3.45 -0.61
N LEU A 124 -6.76 -4.42 -1.23
CA LEU A 124 -7.43 -5.48 -0.49
C LEU A 124 -6.42 -6.42 0.17
N TYR A 125 -5.32 -6.75 -0.49
CA TYR A 125 -4.23 -7.51 0.12
C TYR A 125 -3.57 -6.73 1.26
N SER A 126 -3.43 -5.40 1.12
CA SER A 126 -2.94 -4.51 2.19
C SER A 126 -3.84 -4.54 3.42
N LEU A 127 -5.16 -4.48 3.23
CA LEU A 127 -6.14 -4.65 4.30
C LEU A 127 -6.06 -6.06 4.91
N PHE A 128 -5.95 -7.09 4.06
CA PHE A 128 -5.82 -8.48 4.49
C PHE A 128 -4.65 -8.67 5.46
N ILE A 129 -3.43 -8.26 5.08
CA ILE A 129 -2.24 -8.40 5.93
C ILE A 129 -2.32 -7.53 7.18
N THR A 130 -3.03 -6.40 7.13
CA THR A 130 -3.20 -5.49 8.28
C THR A 130 -4.05 -6.16 9.35
N VAL A 131 -5.20 -6.72 8.97
CA VAL A 131 -6.07 -7.46 9.90
C VAL A 131 -5.34 -8.69 10.46
N VAL A 132 -4.66 -9.45 9.59
CA VAL A 132 -3.88 -10.63 10.03
C VAL A 132 -2.79 -10.22 11.02
N ARG A 133 -2.09 -9.10 10.79
CA ARG A 133 -1.05 -8.60 11.67
C ARG A 133 -1.63 -8.15 13.02
N LEU A 134 -2.58 -7.23 13.01
CA LEU A 134 -3.09 -6.58 14.22
C LEU A 134 -3.86 -7.54 15.13
N LEU A 135 -4.55 -8.52 14.55
CA LEU A 135 -5.27 -9.56 15.28
C LEU A 135 -4.44 -10.84 15.49
N HIS A 136 -3.17 -10.85 15.06
CA HIS A 136 -2.26 -11.99 15.20
C HIS A 136 -2.85 -13.30 14.64
N LEU A 137 -3.50 -13.24 13.47
CA LEU A 137 -4.16 -14.38 12.81
C LEU A 137 -3.18 -15.33 12.10
N TYR A 138 -1.99 -15.50 12.66
CA TYR A 138 -0.94 -16.38 12.15
C TYR A 138 -0.45 -17.32 13.25
N THR A 139 0.13 -18.45 12.88
CA THR A 139 0.72 -19.38 13.84
C THR A 139 2.10 -18.85 14.28
N PRO A 140 2.34 -18.62 15.59
CA PRO A 140 3.67 -18.24 16.08
C PRO A 140 4.67 -19.40 15.89
N ILE A 141 5.84 -19.12 15.30
CA ILE A 141 6.79 -20.17 14.85
C ILE A 141 7.72 -20.67 15.97
N THR A 142 7.81 -19.99 17.13
CA THR A 142 8.71 -20.36 18.23
C THR A 142 7.98 -20.84 19.47
N LEU A 143 7.36 -22.02 19.41
CA LEU A 143 7.02 -22.78 20.61
C LEU A 143 7.88 -24.04 20.61
N THR A 144 9.10 -23.95 21.13
CA THR A 144 9.92 -25.13 21.41
C THR A 144 9.38 -25.82 22.66
N GLY A 145 8.78 -27.01 22.47
CA GLY A 145 8.67 -28.10 23.45
C GLY A 145 7.72 -27.91 24.64
N HIS A 146 7.83 -26.81 25.39
CA HIS A 146 7.11 -26.63 26.67
C HIS A 146 6.16 -25.42 26.67
N GLN A 147 6.51 -24.31 26.00
CA GLN A 147 5.57 -23.18 25.84
C GLN A 147 4.39 -23.50 24.89
N SER A 148 4.49 -24.58 24.12
CA SER A 148 3.39 -25.14 23.31
C SER A 148 2.18 -25.57 24.12
N GLU A 149 2.31 -25.73 25.45
CA GLU A 149 1.18 -26.00 26.34
C GLU A 149 0.42 -24.72 26.75
N ILE A 150 1.04 -23.53 26.67
CA ILE A 150 0.43 -22.28 27.13
C ILE A 150 -0.59 -21.73 26.11
N LEU A 151 -0.39 -21.96 24.80
CA LEU A 151 -1.47 -21.82 23.81
C LEU A 151 -2.21 -23.15 23.70
N THR A 152 -3.31 -23.24 24.46
CA THR A 152 -4.31 -24.31 24.37
C THR A 152 -4.61 -24.65 22.91
N SER A 153 -4.76 -25.93 22.56
CA SER A 153 -5.04 -26.31 21.16
C SER A 153 -6.29 -25.62 20.60
N SER A 154 -7.25 -25.28 21.47
CA SER A 154 -8.44 -24.49 21.17
C SER A 154 -8.12 -23.08 20.66
N SER A 155 -7.15 -22.37 21.25
CA SER A 155 -6.73 -21.04 20.77
C SER A 155 -6.13 -21.10 19.36
N ARG A 156 -5.28 -22.10 19.09
CA ARG A 156 -4.65 -22.30 17.77
C ARG A 156 -5.66 -22.67 16.69
N LEU A 157 -6.62 -23.54 17.01
CA LEU A 157 -7.72 -23.89 16.11
C LEU A 157 -8.59 -22.67 15.79
N SER A 158 -8.86 -21.83 16.80
CA SER A 158 -9.61 -20.59 16.65
C SER A 158 -8.90 -19.58 15.74
N THR A 159 -7.60 -19.32 15.97
CA THR A 159 -6.78 -18.43 15.12
C THR A 159 -6.78 -18.89 13.66
N ARG A 160 -6.55 -20.19 13.42
CA ARG A 160 -6.58 -20.76 12.05
C ARG A 160 -7.95 -20.60 11.42
N ARG A 161 -9.04 -20.84 12.16
CA ARG A 161 -10.41 -20.65 11.67
C ARG A 161 -10.65 -19.21 11.25
N TYR A 162 -10.33 -18.23 12.10
CA TYR A 162 -10.52 -16.81 11.78
C TYR A 162 -9.66 -16.34 10.60
N PHE A 163 -8.43 -16.84 10.48
CA PHE A 163 -7.59 -16.58 9.31
C PHE A 163 -8.27 -17.02 8.01
N TRP A 164 -8.77 -18.26 7.95
CA TRP A 164 -9.42 -18.77 6.74
C TRP A 164 -10.76 -18.11 6.46
N LEU A 165 -11.55 -17.77 7.49
CA LEU A 165 -12.78 -16.99 7.31
C LEU A 165 -12.48 -15.62 6.68
N TRP A 166 -11.47 -14.93 7.19
CA TRP A 166 -11.04 -13.64 6.66
C TRP A 166 -10.47 -13.75 5.24
N ALA A 167 -9.61 -14.74 4.97
CA ALA A 167 -9.06 -14.99 3.65
C ALA A 167 -10.15 -15.30 2.62
N SER A 168 -11.14 -16.12 2.99
CA SER A 168 -12.30 -16.42 2.14
C SER A 168 -13.15 -15.18 1.88
N LEU A 169 -13.40 -14.35 2.90
CA LEU A 169 -14.14 -13.10 2.72
C LEU A 169 -13.42 -12.16 1.75
N CYS A 170 -12.12 -11.91 1.93
CA CYS A 170 -11.35 -11.10 0.99
C CYS A 170 -11.36 -11.68 -0.42
N THR A 171 -11.23 -13.01 -0.55
CA THR A 171 -11.28 -13.67 -1.87
C THR A 171 -12.63 -13.48 -2.55
N LEU A 172 -13.73 -13.66 -1.82
CA LEU A 172 -15.09 -13.46 -2.33
C LEU A 172 -15.33 -12.00 -2.72
N LEU A 173 -14.86 -11.04 -1.92
CA LEU A 173 -14.94 -9.62 -2.23
C LEU A 173 -14.17 -9.28 -3.52
N TYR A 174 -12.95 -9.82 -3.69
CA TYR A 174 -12.15 -9.59 -4.89
C TYR A 174 -12.81 -10.20 -6.14
N VAL A 175 -13.23 -11.47 -6.05
CA VAL A 175 -13.89 -12.17 -7.16
C VAL A 175 -15.20 -11.47 -7.53
N GLY A 176 -15.99 -11.05 -6.54
CA GLY A 176 -17.21 -10.29 -6.75
C GLY A 176 -16.97 -8.96 -7.44
N HIS A 177 -15.96 -8.20 -6.99
CA HIS A 177 -15.55 -6.92 -7.57
C HIS A 177 -15.10 -7.08 -9.04
N VAL A 178 -14.19 -8.03 -9.31
CA VAL A 178 -13.71 -8.31 -10.67
C VAL A 178 -14.86 -8.78 -11.57
N SER A 179 -15.74 -9.64 -11.06
CA SER A 179 -16.90 -10.14 -11.81
C SER A 179 -17.84 -9.00 -12.18
N TYR A 180 -18.19 -8.13 -11.23
CA TYR A 180 -19.05 -6.97 -11.46
C TYR A 180 -18.50 -6.06 -12.57
N LEU A 181 -17.23 -5.66 -12.46
CA LEU A 181 -16.57 -4.80 -13.46
C LEU A 181 -16.33 -5.49 -14.81
N SER A 182 -16.23 -6.82 -14.83
CA SER A 182 -16.03 -7.58 -16.07
C SER A 182 -17.31 -7.76 -16.87
N PHE A 183 -18.45 -7.98 -16.20
CA PHE A 183 -19.73 -8.28 -16.82
C PHE A 183 -20.63 -7.06 -17.01
N SER A 184 -20.30 -5.91 -16.42
CA SER A 184 -21.01 -4.66 -16.69
C SER A 184 -20.84 -4.25 -18.16
N PRO A 185 -21.91 -3.76 -18.85
CA PRO A 185 -21.84 -3.31 -20.23
C PRO A 185 -20.81 -2.20 -20.47
N GLN A 186 -20.55 -1.39 -19.45
CA GLN A 186 -19.51 -0.36 -19.43
C GLN A 186 -18.72 -0.50 -18.11
N PHE A 187 -17.42 -0.23 -18.16
CA PHE A 187 -16.58 -0.28 -16.96
C PHE A 187 -17.01 0.84 -15.99
N ASP A 188 -17.48 0.47 -14.80
CA ASP A 188 -17.93 1.44 -13.79
C ASP A 188 -16.73 1.96 -12.99
N TYR A 189 -16.11 3.00 -13.52
CA TYR A 189 -14.99 3.67 -12.87
C TYR A 189 -15.37 4.24 -11.49
N GLY A 190 -16.57 4.81 -11.35
CA GLY A 190 -17.02 5.42 -10.10
C GLY A 190 -17.15 4.39 -8.98
N TYR A 191 -17.72 3.21 -9.28
CA TYR A 191 -17.73 2.08 -8.35
C TYR A 191 -16.32 1.64 -7.98
N ASN A 192 -15.42 1.52 -8.96
CA ASN A 192 -14.04 1.10 -8.71
C ASN A 192 -13.32 2.04 -7.73
N VAL A 193 -13.38 3.36 -7.98
CA VAL A 193 -12.79 4.37 -7.09
C VAL A 193 -13.41 4.28 -5.70
N LEU A 194 -14.74 4.23 -5.60
CA LEU A 194 -15.44 4.15 -4.31
C LEU A 194 -15.02 2.92 -3.50
N ALA A 195 -14.98 1.74 -4.14
CA ALA A 195 -14.58 0.50 -3.48
C ALA A 195 -13.14 0.58 -2.95
N ASN A 196 -12.20 1.07 -3.76
CA ASN A 196 -10.80 1.23 -3.36
C ASN A 196 -10.61 2.26 -2.24
N VAL A 197 -11.33 3.39 -2.30
CA VAL A 197 -11.31 4.42 -1.25
C VAL A 197 -11.85 3.86 0.08
N ILE A 198 -12.93 3.09 0.06
CA ILE A 198 -13.47 2.45 1.28
C ILE A 198 -12.45 1.48 1.88
N LEU A 199 -11.86 0.60 1.06
CA LEU A 199 -10.84 -0.35 1.51
C LEU A 199 -9.61 0.37 2.09
N GLY A 200 -9.14 1.42 1.41
CA GLY A 200 -8.02 2.25 1.84
C GLY A 200 -8.30 3.02 3.13
N PHE A 201 -9.51 3.55 3.29
CA PHE A 201 -9.92 4.23 4.51
C PHE A 201 -9.93 3.28 5.72
N ILE A 202 -10.51 2.08 5.57
CA ILE A 202 -10.50 1.05 6.62
C ILE A 202 -9.05 0.66 6.97
N HIS A 203 -8.21 0.44 5.96
CA HIS A 203 -6.80 0.14 6.15
C HIS A 203 -6.07 1.23 6.96
N ASN A 204 -6.22 2.49 6.56
CA ASN A 204 -5.59 3.62 7.25
C ASN A 204 -6.13 3.81 8.67
N ALA A 205 -7.44 3.65 8.88
CA ALA A 205 -8.05 3.76 10.20
C ALA A 205 -7.50 2.71 11.18
N LEU A 206 -7.31 1.46 10.73
CA LEU A 206 -6.69 0.42 11.55
C LEU A 206 -5.26 0.76 11.97
N TRP A 207 -4.45 1.30 11.05
CA TRP A 207 -3.08 1.73 11.35
C TRP A 207 -3.01 2.97 12.24
N LEU A 208 -3.98 3.89 12.11
CA LEU A 208 -4.12 5.02 13.01
C LEU A 208 -4.45 4.54 14.42
N LEU A 209 -5.41 3.64 14.58
CA LEU A 209 -5.76 3.03 15.88
C LEU A 209 -4.58 2.28 16.51
N PHE A 210 -3.78 1.56 15.70
CA PHE A 210 -2.53 0.94 16.15
C PHE A 210 -1.50 1.95 16.68
N SER A 211 -1.49 3.17 16.13
CA SER A 211 -0.49 4.19 16.46
C SER A 211 -0.79 4.96 17.75
N ILE A 212 -1.96 4.76 18.38
CA ILE A 212 -2.36 5.43 19.62
C ILE A 212 -1.67 4.75 20.82
N PRO A 213 -1.19 5.52 21.83
CA PRO A 213 -0.49 4.95 23.00
C PRO A 213 -1.26 3.86 23.77
N HIS A 214 -2.59 3.94 23.79
CA HIS A 214 -3.49 2.97 24.42
C HIS A 214 -4.27 2.18 23.37
N SER A 215 -3.59 1.74 22.30
CA SER A 215 -4.22 0.99 21.21
C SER A 215 -4.89 -0.29 21.74
N PRO A 216 -6.07 -0.68 21.21
CA PRO A 216 -6.65 -1.99 21.49
C PRO A 216 -5.82 -3.12 20.85
N PHE A 217 -4.91 -2.81 19.92
CA PHE A 217 -4.04 -3.78 19.27
C PHE A 217 -2.72 -3.90 20.01
N ARG A 218 -2.32 -5.14 20.33
CA ARG A 218 -0.95 -5.40 20.76
C ARG A 218 -0.01 -5.28 19.58
N ARG A 219 1.19 -4.78 19.80
CA ARG A 219 2.21 -4.72 18.73
C ARG A 219 2.85 -6.08 18.50
N PHE A 220 2.96 -6.89 19.54
CA PHE A 220 3.60 -8.18 19.52
C PHE A 220 2.66 -9.30 20.01
N PRO A 221 2.82 -10.54 19.49
CA PRO A 221 2.00 -11.68 19.89
C PRO A 221 2.22 -12.11 21.34
N PHE A 222 3.41 -11.84 21.88
CA PHE A 222 3.82 -12.27 23.21
C PHE A 222 3.80 -11.10 24.19
N PRO A 223 3.36 -11.32 25.45
CA PRO A 223 3.53 -10.33 26.51
C PRO A 223 5.00 -9.95 26.66
N PRO A 224 5.30 -8.74 27.18
CA PRO A 224 6.66 -8.41 27.61
C PRO A 224 7.15 -9.49 28.59
N GLY A 225 8.31 -10.09 28.33
CA GLY A 225 8.92 -11.00 29.31
C GLY A 225 9.27 -10.26 30.59
N PRO A 226 9.46 -10.97 31.72
CA PRO A 226 9.94 -10.36 32.94
C PRO A 226 11.25 -9.63 32.65
N SER A 227 11.32 -8.35 33.04
CA SER A 227 12.56 -7.58 33.04
C SER A 227 13.61 -8.44 33.74
N ALA A 228 14.62 -8.92 33.02
CA ALA A 228 15.70 -9.67 33.66
C ALA A 228 16.23 -8.82 34.82
N PRO A 229 16.24 -9.32 36.07
CA PRO A 229 16.86 -8.60 37.17
C PRO A 229 18.30 -8.27 36.76
N LEU A 230 18.74 -7.05 37.03
CA LEU A 230 20.14 -6.67 36.94
C LEU A 230 20.91 -7.64 37.85
N THR A 231 21.46 -8.72 37.28
CA THR A 231 22.54 -9.45 37.92
C THR A 231 23.73 -8.53 37.81
N GLN A 232 23.91 -7.74 38.87
CA GLN A 232 25.14 -7.01 39.15
C GLN A 232 26.26 -8.05 39.12
N THR A 233 26.94 -8.14 37.99
CA THR A 233 28.12 -8.99 37.87
C THR A 233 29.26 -8.28 38.57
N ASP A 234 29.77 -8.97 39.58
CA ASP A 234 30.99 -8.72 40.32
C ASP A 234 32.13 -8.26 39.37
N PRO A 235 32.92 -7.23 39.70
CA PRO A 235 33.93 -6.70 38.81
C PRO A 235 35.19 -7.58 38.90
N LYS A 236 35.26 -8.65 38.11
CA LYS A 236 36.49 -9.39 37.79
C LYS A 236 36.22 -10.37 36.65
N HIS A 237 36.46 -9.92 35.41
CA HIS A 237 37.22 -10.63 34.38
C HIS A 237 37.04 -9.95 33.02
N THR A 238 38.18 -9.67 32.41
CA THR A 238 38.43 -9.07 31.09
C THR A 238 37.89 -9.90 29.91
N ALA A 239 37.43 -9.17 28.87
CA ALA A 239 37.54 -9.45 27.42
C ALA A 239 36.22 -9.59 26.62
N GLY A 240 36.02 -8.69 25.65
CA GLY A 240 35.14 -8.86 24.47
C GLY A 240 34.23 -7.66 24.14
N PRO A 241 34.38 -6.97 22.99
CA PRO A 241 33.45 -5.92 22.58
C PRO A 241 32.29 -6.53 21.78
N LEU A 242 31.30 -7.08 22.48
CA LEU A 242 29.94 -7.28 21.96
C LEU A 242 28.97 -6.70 22.97
N GLN A 243 28.96 -5.37 23.02
CA GLN A 243 28.12 -4.57 23.89
C GLN A 243 26.68 -4.66 23.38
N ARG A 244 25.98 -5.75 23.76
CA ARG A 244 24.53 -5.87 23.63
C ARG A 244 23.94 -4.74 24.47
N LYS A 245 23.49 -3.69 23.80
CA LYS A 245 22.84 -2.52 24.40
C LYS A 245 21.49 -2.97 24.97
N ILE A 246 21.49 -3.52 26.18
CA ILE A 246 20.27 -3.88 26.90
C ILE A 246 19.66 -2.57 27.39
N GLY A 247 18.78 -2.00 26.57
CA GLY A 247 18.00 -0.82 26.94
C GLY A 247 16.98 -1.19 28.00
N THR A 248 17.09 -0.59 29.17
CA THR A 248 16.20 -0.71 30.34
C THR A 248 14.89 0.07 30.20
N GLY A 249 14.43 0.33 28.97
CA GLY A 249 13.17 1.03 28.72
C GLY A 249 12.01 0.04 28.56
N ALA A 250 10.86 0.34 29.17
CA ALA A 250 9.62 -0.39 28.91
C ALA A 250 9.40 -0.48 27.38
N ARG A 251 9.18 -1.71 26.87
CA ARG A 251 8.99 -1.95 25.45
C ARG A 251 7.77 -1.17 24.95
N ARG A 252 7.94 -0.41 23.87
CA ARG A 252 6.88 0.43 23.31
C ARG A 252 5.92 -0.39 22.45
N GLU A 253 4.70 -0.55 22.95
CA GLU A 253 3.60 -1.29 22.30
C GLU A 253 2.91 -0.54 21.15
N TRP A 254 3.43 0.62 20.74
CA TRP A 254 2.90 1.43 19.65
C TRP A 254 4.02 2.09 18.86
N SER A 255 3.73 2.46 17.62
CA SER A 255 4.64 3.23 16.78
C SER A 255 3.85 4.36 16.12
N PRO A 256 4.34 5.61 16.13
CA PRO A 256 3.67 6.70 15.43
C PRO A 256 3.90 6.67 13.90
N ALA A 257 4.85 5.86 13.41
CA ALA A 257 5.21 5.84 11.99
C ALA A 257 4.03 5.52 11.06
N PRO A 258 3.18 4.51 11.33
CA PRO A 258 2.01 4.24 10.48
C PRO A 258 0.98 5.37 10.46
N ALA A 259 0.83 6.15 11.53
CA ALA A 259 -0.04 7.33 11.53
C ALA A 259 0.48 8.43 10.58
N TYR A 260 1.78 8.73 10.60
CA TYR A 260 2.35 9.69 9.65
C TYR A 260 2.25 9.20 8.20
N ILE A 261 2.53 7.91 7.98
CA ILE A 261 2.39 7.30 6.64
C ILE A 261 0.93 7.37 6.18
N GLY A 262 -0.03 7.00 7.04
CA GLY A 262 -1.45 7.06 6.74
C GLY A 262 -1.96 8.48 6.48
N LEU A 263 -1.41 9.49 7.19
CA LEU A 263 -1.69 10.90 6.90
C LEU A 263 -1.20 11.28 5.49
N PHE A 264 0.04 10.96 5.15
CA PHE A 264 0.57 11.23 3.81
C PHE A 264 -0.20 10.48 2.72
N THR A 265 -0.60 9.23 2.97
CA THR A 265 -1.45 8.46 2.04
C THR A 265 -2.80 9.15 1.85
N THR A 266 -3.44 9.62 2.92
CA THR A 266 -4.74 10.31 2.85
C THR A 266 -4.61 11.63 2.07
N LEU A 267 -3.55 12.40 2.31
CA LEU A 267 -3.27 13.63 1.57
C LEU A 267 -2.99 13.34 0.09
N ALA A 268 -2.29 12.26 -0.22
CA ALA A 268 -2.08 11.83 -1.60
C ALA A 268 -3.42 11.44 -2.25
N THR A 269 -4.23 10.60 -1.62
CA THR A 269 -5.54 10.18 -2.14
C THR A 269 -6.49 11.36 -2.37
N ALA A 270 -6.33 12.47 -1.65
CA ALA A 270 -7.11 13.68 -1.93
C ALA A 270 -6.87 14.22 -3.35
N LEU A 271 -5.68 14.04 -3.94
CA LEU A 271 -5.42 14.41 -5.33
C LEU A 271 -6.32 13.65 -6.30
N GLU A 272 -6.54 12.36 -6.04
CA GLU A 272 -7.45 11.51 -6.83
C GLU A 272 -8.90 12.01 -6.75
N ILE A 273 -9.33 12.49 -5.58
CA ILE A 273 -10.70 12.94 -5.34
C ILE A 273 -10.95 14.32 -5.94
N PHE A 274 -9.96 15.22 -5.88
CA PHE A 274 -10.10 16.58 -6.40
C PHE A 274 -9.99 16.67 -7.93
N ASP A 275 -9.26 15.73 -8.56
CA ASP A 275 -9.17 15.54 -10.02
C ASP A 275 -9.13 16.87 -10.82
N PHE A 276 -8.09 17.67 -10.59
CA PHE A 276 -7.90 18.94 -11.29
C PHE A 276 -7.22 18.75 -12.67
N PRO A 277 -7.47 19.67 -13.63
CA PRO A 277 -6.93 19.57 -14.98
C PRO A 277 -5.39 19.67 -15.02
N PRO A 278 -4.74 19.04 -16.03
CA PRO A 278 -3.30 18.94 -16.09
C PRO A 278 -2.61 20.29 -16.26
N TRP A 279 -1.63 20.53 -15.40
CA TRP A 279 -0.66 21.60 -15.62
C TRP A 279 0.17 21.29 -16.86
N ARG A 280 0.15 22.23 -17.81
CA ARG A 280 0.82 22.13 -19.13
C ARG A 280 0.43 20.88 -19.94
N ARG A 281 -0.75 20.30 -19.69
CA ARG A 281 -1.20 19.05 -20.33
C ARG A 281 -0.24 17.86 -20.13
N ILE A 282 0.48 17.86 -19.01
CA ILE A 282 1.43 16.80 -18.64
C ILE A 282 1.17 16.30 -17.23
N PHE A 283 1.01 17.21 -16.26
CA PHE A 283 0.87 16.86 -14.83
C PHE A 283 -0.54 17.16 -14.32
N ASP A 284 -1.39 16.15 -14.30
CA ASP A 284 -2.70 16.19 -13.63
C ASP A 284 -2.64 15.75 -12.17
N ALA A 285 -3.80 15.75 -11.51
CA ALA A 285 -3.91 15.31 -10.14
C ALA A 285 -3.53 13.83 -9.96
N HIS A 286 -3.90 12.96 -10.92
CA HIS A 286 -3.64 11.53 -10.87
C HIS A 286 -2.13 11.20 -10.99
N SER A 287 -1.42 11.82 -11.93
CA SER A 287 0.04 11.67 -12.01
C SER A 287 0.75 12.20 -10.75
N LEU A 288 0.25 13.27 -10.13
CA LEU A 288 0.79 13.77 -8.87
C LEU A 288 0.47 12.84 -7.70
N TRP A 289 -0.67 12.12 -7.73
CA TRP A 289 -0.94 11.02 -6.80
C TRP A 289 0.10 9.90 -6.95
N HIS A 290 0.45 9.49 -8.18
CA HIS A 290 1.54 8.53 -8.41
C HIS A 290 2.87 9.04 -7.85
N LEU A 291 3.22 10.30 -8.11
CA LEU A 291 4.48 10.86 -7.60
C LEU A 291 4.50 10.88 -6.07
N ALA A 292 3.39 11.28 -5.43
CA ALA A 292 3.29 11.37 -3.98
C ALA A 292 3.42 10.01 -3.28
N THR A 293 2.97 8.92 -3.91
CA THR A 293 3.06 7.57 -3.32
C THR A 293 4.48 7.00 -3.29
N VAL A 294 5.38 7.44 -4.18
CA VAL A 294 6.78 6.94 -4.22
C VAL A 294 7.50 7.06 -2.86
N PRO A 295 7.62 8.24 -2.23
CA PRO A 295 8.26 8.35 -0.92
C PRO A 295 7.48 7.63 0.19
N ILE A 296 6.15 7.56 0.09
CA ILE A 296 5.28 6.88 1.06
C ILE A 296 5.59 5.38 1.08
N VAL A 297 5.73 4.77 -0.10
CA VAL A 297 6.12 3.36 -0.26
C VAL A 297 7.46 3.09 0.41
N VAL A 298 8.46 3.96 0.19
CA VAL A 298 9.79 3.82 0.83
C VAL A 298 9.69 3.88 2.35
N LEU A 299 8.90 4.81 2.91
CA LEU A 299 8.67 4.90 4.35
C LEU A 299 7.96 3.66 4.89
N TRP A 300 7.01 3.11 4.14
CA TRP A 300 6.28 1.91 4.51
C TRP A 300 7.20 0.69 4.62
N TYR A 301 8.03 0.42 3.62
CA TYR A 301 8.99 -0.69 3.68
C TYR A 301 9.99 -0.53 4.84
N ARG A 302 10.48 0.70 5.09
CA ARG A 302 11.35 0.99 6.24
C ARG A 302 10.66 0.66 7.56
N PHE A 303 9.40 1.06 7.70
CA PHE A 303 8.59 0.71 8.87
C PHE A 303 8.44 -0.80 9.01
N LEU A 304 8.05 -1.51 7.95
CA LEU A 304 7.88 -2.97 7.99
C LEU A 304 9.16 -3.69 8.40
N VAL A 305 10.31 -3.30 7.85
CA VAL A 305 11.61 -3.89 8.17
C VAL A 305 12.01 -3.60 9.60
N HIS A 306 11.94 -2.34 10.03
CA HIS A 306 12.30 -1.95 11.40
C HIS A 306 11.40 -2.64 12.42
N ASP A 307 10.09 -2.67 12.18
CA ASP A 307 9.13 -3.30 13.07
C ASP A 307 9.32 -4.82 13.14
N SER A 308 9.51 -5.50 12.00
CA SER A 308 9.71 -6.97 11.94
C SER A 308 11.03 -7.45 12.54
N ARG A 309 11.99 -6.54 12.75
CA ARG A 309 13.31 -6.83 13.37
C ARG A 309 13.32 -6.56 14.87
N ASP A 310 12.24 -6.06 15.44
CA ASP A 310 12.11 -5.85 16.87
C ASP A 310 12.11 -7.20 17.61
N ASP A 311 12.87 -7.29 18.70
CA ASP A 311 12.97 -8.50 19.53
C ASP A 311 11.62 -8.93 20.12
N GLY A 312 10.60 -8.06 20.11
CA GLY A 312 9.24 -8.44 20.51
C GLY A 312 8.55 -9.45 19.62
N TRP A 313 9.02 -9.64 18.38
CA TRP A 313 8.55 -10.71 17.51
C TRP A 313 9.11 -12.10 17.87
N ILE A 314 10.11 -12.16 18.74
CA ILE A 314 10.75 -13.40 19.18
C ILE A 314 10.17 -13.79 20.55
N ALA A 315 9.73 -15.04 20.69
CA ALA A 315 9.38 -15.58 22.01
C ALA A 315 10.62 -15.53 22.91
N GLN A 316 10.57 -14.72 23.96
CA GLN A 316 11.63 -14.69 24.96
C GLN A 316 11.61 -16.04 25.70
N LYS A 317 12.76 -16.70 25.78
CA LYS A 317 12.93 -17.84 26.69
C LYS A 317 12.74 -17.29 28.11
N ALA A 318 11.72 -17.82 28.80
CA ALA A 318 11.54 -17.60 30.22
C ALA A 318 12.68 -18.27 31.01
#